data_AF-A0AA39W9U8-F1
#
_entry.id   AF-A0AA39W9U8-F1
#
_cell.length_a   1.000
_cell.length_b   1.000
_cell.length_c   1.000
_cell.angle_alpha   90.00
_cell.angle_beta   90.00
_cell.angle_gamma   90.00
#
_symmetry.space_group_name_H-M   'P 1'
#
loop_
_entity.id
_entity.type
_entity.pdbx_description
1 polymer ?
#
loop_
_entity_poly.entity_id
_entity_poly.type
_entity_poly.pdbx_seq_one_letter_code
_entity_poly.pdbx_strand_id
1 'polypeptide(L)'
;MRFSGVTIAAGLHLSVALARDVGQKPLGAGSKPAARQPNIVFILTDDQDLHLQSLDYLPLIKKHLSSQGTSYKRHYCTTALCCPSRVSLWTGKQAHNTNVTDVSPPYGGYPKFVSQGFNSAYLPVWLQEAGYNTYYTGKLFNAHTVANYDAPHAGGWTASDFLLDPYTYMYLNASFQRNQDPPISYEGQHSGDVIADKAYGLLDEAVAADKPFFLGIAPVAPHSNVKATLFEGNHPGDFENSVAFTAPIPAKRHEHLFKDVKVPRTPHFNPDEPQGANWVRKLKQQSQENVDYNDHFYRQRLRTLQSVDELVGGLFKRLAKYNLLDNTFVFYTTDNGYHIGQHRLQPGKECGFEEDINIPLIVRGPGVAAGEVADVVTTHIDLAPTILELAGAPSRADFDGEAIPLRKEELDNTTTLRHEHVTVEYWGFAASEGKLFGDDAQRMVLNNTYKALRIISKGYNFYYSVWCNNEHELYDLKTDPYQQRNLLHPDEKSPTTLLDGVAFDKVVARLDSLLFVLKSCKAQTCTRPWQALHPAGNVQNLHDALASRFDDFYVAEQKRVRYDRCELGYLVDAEGPQFETHGLVYRHGARWDEWA
;
A
#
# COMPACT_ATOMS: atom_id res chain seq x y z
N MET A 1 -0.16 -83.64 -4.96
CA MET A 1 -1.33 -84.23 -5.66
C MET A 1 -1.94 -85.25 -4.71
N ARG A 2 -3.19 -85.22 -4.28
CA ARG A 2 -4.43 -84.62 -4.80
C ARG A 2 -5.42 -84.36 -3.65
N PHE A 3 -6.09 -83.21 -3.76
CA PHE A 3 -7.53 -82.91 -3.58
C PHE A 3 -8.34 -83.53 -2.42
N SER A 4 -8.76 -82.59 -1.56
CA SER A 4 -10.13 -82.13 -1.30
C SER A 4 -11.13 -82.98 -0.51
N GLY A 5 -11.73 -82.29 0.46
CA GLY A 5 -13.07 -82.52 0.98
C GLY A 5 -13.14 -82.36 2.50
N VAL A 6 -13.59 -81.21 3.01
CA VAL A 6 -13.97 -81.09 4.43
C VAL A 6 -15.30 -80.37 4.57
N THR A 7 -16.14 -81.02 5.36
CA THR A 7 -17.56 -80.78 5.65
C THR A 7 -17.74 -79.91 6.90
N ILE A 8 -18.91 -79.27 6.94
CA ILE A 8 -19.52 -78.37 7.93
C ILE A 8 -19.62 -78.95 9.36
N ALA A 9 -19.46 -78.12 10.40
CA ALA A 9 -20.32 -78.09 11.61
C ALA A 9 -20.04 -76.83 12.48
N ALA A 10 -21.10 -76.35 13.15
CA ALA A 10 -21.25 -75.04 13.78
C ALA A 10 -20.76 -74.93 15.24
N GLY A 11 -20.50 -73.70 15.71
CA GLY A 11 -20.30 -73.35 17.12
C GLY A 11 -20.57 -71.86 17.38
N LEU A 12 -21.47 -71.57 18.33
CA LEU A 12 -21.94 -70.24 18.76
C LEU A 12 -21.15 -69.81 20.01
N HIS A 13 -20.62 -68.59 20.06
CA HIS A 13 -19.98 -68.03 21.28
C HIS A 13 -20.56 -66.66 21.67
N LEU A 14 -20.80 -66.54 22.98
CA LEU A 14 -21.51 -65.49 23.70
C LEU A 14 -20.52 -64.47 24.29
N SER A 15 -20.80 -63.18 24.16
CA SER A 15 -19.94 -62.06 24.61
C SER A 15 -20.22 -61.67 26.06
N VAL A 16 -19.18 -61.52 26.89
CA VAL A 16 -19.26 -61.02 28.28
C VAL A 16 -18.74 -59.58 28.35
N ALA A 17 -19.54 -58.70 28.95
CA ALA A 17 -19.22 -57.30 29.21
C ALA A 17 -18.50 -57.14 30.56
N LEU A 18 -17.44 -56.32 30.61
CA LEU A 18 -16.75 -55.89 31.83
C LEU A 18 -16.91 -54.38 32.02
N ALA A 19 -17.36 -53.99 33.21
CA ALA A 19 -17.67 -52.63 33.63
C ALA A 19 -16.43 -51.73 33.63
N ARG A 20 -16.59 -50.47 33.18
CA ARG A 20 -15.58 -49.42 33.29
C ARG A 20 -15.95 -48.44 34.41
N ASP A 21 -14.90 -48.10 35.15
CA ASP A 21 -14.82 -47.22 36.30
C ASP A 21 -15.42 -45.83 36.06
N VAL A 22 -16.21 -45.34 37.02
CA VAL A 22 -16.88 -44.04 36.98
C VAL A 22 -15.92 -42.98 37.54
N GLY A 23 -15.08 -42.43 36.66
CA GLY A 23 -14.26 -41.27 36.98
C GLY A 23 -15.12 -40.00 37.12
N GLN A 24 -15.09 -39.40 38.31
CA GLN A 24 -15.68 -38.08 38.60
C GLN A 24 -15.09 -37.01 37.68
N LYS A 25 -15.95 -36.30 36.94
CA LYS A 25 -15.57 -35.07 36.21
C LYS A 25 -15.39 -33.94 37.23
N PRO A 26 -14.25 -33.23 37.24
CA PRO A 26 -14.12 -32.03 38.05
C PRO A 26 -15.10 -30.96 37.54
N LEU A 27 -16.06 -30.59 38.39
CA LEU A 27 -16.89 -29.40 38.23
C LEU A 27 -16.01 -28.18 38.50
N GLY A 28 -15.77 -27.35 37.47
CA GLY A 28 -15.14 -26.04 37.64
C GLY A 28 -13.78 -25.87 36.98
N ALA A 29 -13.65 -26.17 35.68
CA ALA A 29 -12.83 -25.32 34.83
C ALA A 29 -13.77 -24.24 34.30
N GLY A 30 -13.69 -23.02 34.85
CA GLY A 30 -14.40 -21.89 34.27
C GLY A 30 -14.11 -21.85 32.78
N SER A 31 -15.14 -21.93 31.95
CA SER A 31 -15.00 -21.64 30.53
C SER A 31 -14.28 -20.30 30.43
N LYS A 32 -13.07 -20.27 29.87
CA LYS A 32 -12.50 -19.01 29.40
C LYS A 32 -13.61 -18.36 28.56
N PRO A 33 -14.00 -17.11 28.83
CA PRO A 33 -14.94 -16.41 27.95
C PRO A 33 -14.43 -16.61 26.52
N ALA A 34 -15.32 -17.00 25.59
CA ALA A 34 -14.97 -16.99 24.19
C ALA A 34 -14.33 -15.62 23.89
N ALA A 35 -13.12 -15.61 23.33
CA ALA A 35 -12.42 -14.36 23.08
C ALA A 35 -13.33 -13.48 22.22
N ARG A 36 -13.70 -12.30 22.73
CA ARG A 36 -14.53 -11.33 22.00
C ARG A 36 -13.78 -10.97 20.72
N GLN A 37 -14.47 -10.96 19.58
CA GLN A 37 -13.89 -10.44 18.34
C GLN A 37 -13.36 -9.02 18.59
N PRO A 38 -12.14 -8.70 18.13
CA PRO A 38 -11.54 -7.40 18.40
C PRO A 38 -12.20 -6.31 17.56
N ASN A 39 -12.21 -5.08 18.08
CA ASN A 39 -12.51 -3.91 17.27
C ASN A 39 -11.28 -3.53 16.44
N ILE A 40 -11.51 -2.85 15.33
CA ILE A 40 -10.46 -2.43 14.41
C ILE A 40 -10.67 -0.95 14.08
N VAL A 41 -9.65 -0.14 14.34
CA VAL A 41 -9.61 1.27 13.91
C VAL A 41 -8.50 1.43 12.90
N PHE A 42 -8.79 2.05 11.77
CA PHE A 42 -7.86 2.23 10.67
C PHE A 42 -7.74 3.70 10.32
N ILE A 43 -6.56 4.28 10.54
CA ILE A 43 -6.27 5.69 10.30
C ILE A 43 -5.40 5.79 9.04
N LEU A 44 -5.91 6.47 8.03
CA LEU A 44 -5.30 6.59 6.71
C LEU A 44 -5.11 8.05 6.34
N THR A 45 -3.93 8.60 6.62
CA THR A 45 -3.55 9.94 6.12
C THR A 45 -3.37 9.92 4.60
N ASP A 46 -3.15 11.10 4.02
CA ASP A 46 -2.98 11.27 2.58
C ASP A 46 -1.65 11.99 2.32
N ASP A 47 -0.80 11.40 1.49
CA ASP A 47 0.55 11.90 1.17
C ASP A 47 1.49 12.06 2.38
N GLN A 48 1.37 11.28 3.44
CA GLN A 48 2.30 11.42 4.57
C GLN A 48 3.66 10.77 4.28
N ASP A 49 4.74 11.54 4.38
CA ASP A 49 6.08 11.03 4.18
C ASP A 49 6.60 10.20 5.37
N LEU A 50 7.41 9.18 5.06
CA LEU A 50 8.31 8.54 6.03
C LEU A 50 9.69 9.22 6.00
N HIS A 51 10.21 9.45 4.79
CA HIS A 51 11.60 9.88 4.55
C HIS A 51 11.83 11.39 4.71
N LEU A 52 10.78 12.20 4.86
CA LEU A 52 10.89 13.61 5.24
C LEU A 52 10.64 13.86 6.74
N GLN A 53 10.68 12.80 7.57
CA GLN A 53 10.64 12.89 9.04
C GLN A 53 9.34 13.45 9.63
N SER A 54 8.20 13.36 8.92
CA SER A 54 6.93 13.90 9.43
C SER A 54 6.52 13.34 10.80
N LEU A 55 6.79 12.06 11.07
CA LEU A 55 6.43 11.37 12.32
C LEU A 55 7.12 11.96 13.57
N ASP A 56 8.28 12.60 13.41
CA ASP A 56 9.01 13.21 14.54
C ASP A 56 8.26 14.41 15.15
N TYR A 57 7.29 14.95 14.42
CA TYR A 57 6.47 16.10 14.81
C TYR A 57 5.08 15.70 15.32
N LEU A 58 4.82 14.41 15.59
CA LEU A 58 3.51 13.88 15.98
C LEU A 58 3.55 13.20 17.36
N PRO A 59 3.59 14.00 18.44
CA PRO A 59 3.80 13.48 19.79
C PRO A 59 2.68 12.56 20.29
N LEU A 60 1.42 12.78 19.92
CA LEU A 60 0.30 11.94 20.36
C LEU A 60 0.29 10.60 19.62
N ILE A 61 0.57 10.58 18.32
CA ILE A 61 0.80 9.36 17.54
C ILE A 61 1.99 8.60 18.13
N LYS A 62 3.12 9.26 18.38
CA LYS A 62 4.28 8.61 19.03
C LYS A 62 3.91 7.99 20.38
N LYS A 63 3.18 8.73 21.22
CA LYS A 63 2.76 8.28 22.56
C LYS A 63 1.80 7.11 22.50
N HIS A 64 0.78 7.19 21.65
CA HIS A 64 -0.34 6.25 21.65
C HIS A 64 -0.15 5.06 20.71
N LEU A 65 0.66 5.20 19.66
CA LEU A 65 0.90 4.18 18.64
C LEU A 65 2.34 3.70 18.67
N SER A 66 3.32 4.50 18.22
CA SER A 66 4.70 4.02 18.03
C SER A 66 5.33 3.45 19.31
N SER A 67 5.09 4.09 20.46
CA SER A 67 5.65 3.64 21.74
C SER A 67 4.88 2.48 22.38
N GLN A 68 3.72 2.09 21.82
CA GLN A 68 2.79 1.13 22.40
C GLN A 68 2.41 0.01 21.41
N GLY A 69 3.00 0.01 20.22
CA GLY A 69 2.79 -0.97 19.16
C GLY A 69 4.07 -1.16 18.35
N THR A 70 3.93 -1.79 17.18
CA THR A 70 5.04 -2.10 16.27
C THR A 70 5.04 -1.11 15.10
N SER A 71 6.21 -0.56 14.78
CA SER A 71 6.42 0.24 13.57
C SER A 71 7.07 -0.63 12.48
N TYR A 72 6.50 -0.67 11.28
CA TYR A 72 6.99 -1.46 10.15
C TYR A 72 7.76 -0.53 9.21
N LYS A 73 9.09 -0.51 9.33
CA LYS A 73 9.91 0.43 8.57
C LYS A 73 10.00 0.09 7.06
N ARG A 74 9.67 -1.15 6.69
CA ARG A 74 9.63 -1.66 5.31
C ARG A 74 8.20 -1.95 4.86
N HIS A 75 7.31 -0.98 5.08
CA HIS A 75 5.98 -0.98 4.51
C HIS A 75 5.94 -0.14 3.23
N TYR A 76 5.28 -0.65 2.20
CA TYR A 76 5.27 -0.03 0.88
C TYR A 76 3.86 0.11 0.30
N CYS A 77 3.55 1.24 -0.31
CA CYS A 77 2.43 1.28 -1.25
C CYS A 77 2.85 0.61 -2.56
N THR A 78 1.92 -0.10 -3.21
CA THR A 78 2.19 -0.77 -4.50
C THR A 78 2.05 0.18 -5.68
N THR A 79 1.49 1.37 -5.46
CA THR A 79 1.37 2.45 -6.43
C THR A 79 1.35 3.78 -5.67
N ALA A 80 2.21 4.73 -6.06
CA ALA A 80 2.36 6.00 -5.36
C ALA A 80 1.32 7.03 -5.84
N LEU A 81 0.04 6.65 -5.80
CA LEU A 81 -1.09 7.50 -6.18
C LEU A 81 -2.36 7.16 -5.40
N CYS A 82 -3.02 8.20 -4.92
CA CYS A 82 -4.16 8.16 -4.01
C CYS A 82 -5.20 7.05 -4.29
N CYS A 83 -6.01 7.19 -5.34
CA CYS A 83 -7.11 6.28 -5.64
C CYS A 83 -6.65 4.83 -5.87
N PRO A 84 -5.71 4.55 -6.80
CA PRO A 84 -5.32 3.17 -7.06
C PRO A 84 -4.67 2.51 -5.84
N SER A 85 -3.90 3.26 -5.03
CA SER A 85 -3.31 2.74 -3.78
C SER A 85 -4.39 2.38 -2.75
N ARG A 86 -5.39 3.25 -2.57
CA ARG A 86 -6.54 2.97 -1.70
C ARG A 86 -7.32 1.75 -2.19
N VAL A 87 -7.53 1.60 -3.49
CA VAL A 87 -8.20 0.40 -4.03
C VAL A 87 -7.37 -0.85 -3.74
N SER A 88 -6.05 -0.80 -3.94
CA SER A 88 -5.17 -1.92 -3.57
C SER A 88 -5.24 -2.28 -2.10
N LEU A 89 -5.26 -1.29 -1.21
CA LEU A 89 -5.41 -1.46 0.24
C LEU A 89 -6.74 -2.15 0.59
N TRP A 90 -7.86 -1.68 0.06
CA TRP A 90 -9.19 -2.20 0.41
C TRP A 90 -9.55 -3.53 -0.25
N THR A 91 -8.87 -3.89 -1.34
CA THR A 91 -9.15 -5.13 -2.08
C THR A 91 -8.10 -6.22 -1.86
N GLY A 92 -6.92 -5.87 -1.35
CA GLY A 92 -5.78 -6.79 -1.24
C GLY A 92 -5.23 -7.20 -2.62
N LYS A 93 -5.36 -6.33 -3.64
CA LYS A 93 -4.99 -6.62 -5.03
C LYS A 93 -4.08 -5.55 -5.62
N GLN A 94 -3.19 -5.98 -6.52
CA GLN A 94 -2.34 -5.09 -7.31
C GLN A 94 -3.20 -4.23 -8.26
N ALA A 95 -2.71 -3.04 -8.62
CA ALA A 95 -3.44 -2.09 -9.45
C ALA A 95 -3.70 -2.63 -10.87
N HIS A 96 -2.80 -3.45 -11.42
CA HIS A 96 -3.06 -4.14 -12.70
C HIS A 96 -4.19 -5.19 -12.61
N ASN A 97 -4.45 -5.75 -11.42
CA ASN A 97 -5.54 -6.70 -11.19
C ASN A 97 -6.86 -6.02 -10.86
N THR A 98 -6.82 -4.80 -10.33
CA THR A 98 -8.02 -3.97 -10.13
C THR A 98 -8.37 -3.18 -11.37
N ASN A 99 -7.40 -2.91 -12.25
CA ASN A 99 -7.54 -2.01 -13.40
C ASN A 99 -8.02 -0.60 -12.99
N VAL A 100 -7.85 -0.22 -11.73
CA VAL A 100 -8.00 1.15 -11.25
C VAL A 100 -6.59 1.69 -11.11
N THR A 101 -6.16 2.54 -12.05
CA THR A 101 -4.76 2.97 -12.18
C THR A 101 -4.57 4.48 -12.19
N ASP A 102 -5.66 5.25 -12.02
CA ASP A 102 -5.65 6.71 -12.02
C ASP A 102 -6.58 7.23 -10.89
N VAL A 103 -6.58 8.54 -10.65
CA VAL A 103 -7.53 9.24 -9.79
C VAL A 103 -8.83 9.60 -10.52
N SER A 104 -8.84 9.61 -11.85
CA SER A 104 -9.98 10.05 -12.68
C SER A 104 -10.41 9.01 -13.72
N PRO A 105 -11.70 9.00 -14.13
CA PRO A 105 -12.15 8.22 -15.28
C PRO A 105 -11.39 8.60 -16.58
N PRO A 106 -11.22 7.67 -17.53
CA PRO A 106 -11.77 6.30 -17.55
C PRO A 106 -10.91 5.26 -16.83
N TYR A 107 -9.70 5.60 -16.38
CA TYR A 107 -8.74 4.64 -15.82
C TYR A 107 -8.80 4.56 -14.29
N GLY A 108 -9.53 5.46 -13.65
CA GLY A 108 -9.44 5.69 -12.22
C GLY A 108 -10.71 6.19 -11.55
N GLY A 109 -10.58 6.45 -10.26
CA GLY A 109 -11.64 7.02 -9.43
C GLY A 109 -12.78 6.05 -9.09
N TYR A 110 -13.71 6.54 -8.29
CA TYR A 110 -14.88 5.78 -7.84
C TYR A 110 -15.71 5.16 -8.98
N PRO A 111 -15.98 5.84 -10.11
CA PRO A 111 -16.71 5.24 -11.22
C PRO A 111 -16.00 4.01 -11.79
N LYS A 112 -14.66 4.06 -11.93
CA LYS A 112 -13.88 2.91 -12.41
C LYS A 112 -13.93 1.78 -11.39
N PHE A 113 -13.71 2.05 -10.11
CA PHE A 113 -13.84 1.07 -9.01
C PHE A 113 -15.19 0.34 -9.03
N VAL A 114 -16.29 1.09 -9.18
CA VAL A 114 -17.64 0.53 -9.31
C VAL A 114 -17.78 -0.31 -10.58
N SER A 115 -17.32 0.19 -11.73
CA SER A 115 -17.41 -0.51 -13.02
C SER A 115 -16.65 -1.84 -13.06
N GLN A 116 -15.61 -1.97 -12.22
CA GLN A 116 -14.84 -3.22 -12.07
C GLN A 116 -15.50 -4.20 -11.07
N GLY A 117 -16.66 -3.84 -10.48
CA GLY A 117 -17.42 -4.70 -9.57
C GLY A 117 -16.95 -4.68 -8.12
N PHE A 118 -16.00 -3.82 -7.75
CA PHE A 118 -15.42 -3.83 -6.41
C PHE A 118 -16.31 -3.23 -5.33
N ASN A 119 -17.35 -2.45 -5.68
CA ASN A 119 -18.28 -1.89 -4.69
C ASN A 119 -19.08 -2.96 -3.91
N SER A 120 -19.07 -4.21 -4.38
CA SER A 120 -19.60 -5.38 -3.67
C SER A 120 -18.52 -6.41 -3.28
N ALA A 121 -17.24 -6.09 -3.47
CA ALA A 121 -16.14 -7.04 -3.33
C ALA A 121 -14.86 -6.36 -2.81
N TYR A 122 -14.96 -5.78 -1.62
CA TYR A 122 -13.87 -5.12 -0.92
C TYR A 122 -14.05 -5.19 0.60
N LEU A 123 -13.00 -4.89 1.36
CA LEU A 123 -12.88 -5.11 2.80
C LEU A 123 -14.13 -4.82 3.66
N PRO A 124 -14.77 -3.63 3.59
CA PRO A 124 -15.92 -3.34 4.44
C PRO A 124 -17.12 -4.27 4.19
N VAL A 125 -17.32 -4.74 2.95
CA VAL A 125 -18.36 -5.74 2.64
C VAL A 125 -18.04 -7.07 3.32
N TRP A 126 -16.81 -7.55 3.21
CA TRP A 126 -16.38 -8.81 3.83
C TRP A 126 -16.40 -8.75 5.36
N LEU A 127 -16.16 -7.57 5.95
CA LEU A 127 -16.28 -7.37 7.39
C LEU A 127 -17.74 -7.44 7.85
N GLN A 128 -18.69 -6.87 7.10
CA GLN A 128 -20.11 -7.02 7.41
C GLN A 128 -20.56 -8.49 7.33
N GLU A 129 -20.08 -9.24 6.33
CA GLU A 129 -20.30 -10.69 6.23
C GLU A 129 -19.74 -11.45 7.43
N ALA A 130 -18.64 -10.98 8.01
CA ALA A 130 -18.04 -11.51 9.23
C ALA A 130 -18.72 -11.05 10.54
N GLY A 131 -19.79 -10.26 10.45
CA GLY A 131 -20.59 -9.81 11.60
C GLY A 131 -20.15 -8.48 12.22
N TYR A 132 -19.25 -7.74 11.57
CA TYR A 132 -18.82 -6.42 12.04
C TYR A 132 -19.79 -5.33 11.63
N ASN A 133 -19.98 -4.34 12.51
CA ASN A 133 -20.45 -3.04 12.07
C ASN A 133 -19.29 -2.25 11.46
N THR A 134 -19.52 -1.56 10.36
CA THR A 134 -18.48 -0.86 9.60
C THR A 134 -18.79 0.63 9.54
N TYR A 135 -17.82 1.44 9.94
CA TYR A 135 -17.93 2.89 10.05
C TYR A 135 -16.81 3.56 9.28
N TYR A 136 -17.09 4.70 8.65
CA TYR A 136 -16.08 5.43 7.88
C TYR A 136 -16.25 6.94 7.92
N THR A 137 -15.18 7.70 8.04
CA THR A 137 -15.19 9.13 7.70
C THR A 137 -13.93 9.57 6.98
N GLY A 138 -14.08 10.55 6.09
CA GLY A 138 -12.98 11.11 5.30
C GLY A 138 -12.99 10.62 3.86
N LYS A 139 -11.84 10.72 3.18
CA LYS A 139 -11.70 10.43 1.75
C LYS A 139 -11.70 8.92 1.49
N LEU A 140 -12.72 8.42 0.79
CA LEU A 140 -12.75 7.02 0.34
C LEU A 140 -11.92 6.83 -0.94
N PHE A 141 -12.30 7.50 -2.03
CA PHE A 141 -11.65 7.46 -3.34
C PHE A 141 -11.74 8.81 -4.03
N ASN A 142 -10.83 9.08 -4.98
CA ASN A 142 -10.99 10.20 -5.91
C ASN A 142 -12.19 9.96 -6.85
N ALA A 143 -12.75 11.04 -7.42
CA ALA A 143 -13.94 11.04 -8.25
C ALA A 143 -15.20 10.43 -7.59
N HIS A 144 -15.19 10.29 -6.26
CA HIS A 144 -16.40 10.16 -5.46
C HIS A 144 -16.86 11.57 -5.10
N THR A 145 -17.88 12.05 -5.80
CA THR A 145 -18.22 13.47 -5.90
C THR A 145 -19.59 13.77 -5.32
N VAL A 146 -19.85 15.04 -5.05
CA VAL A 146 -21.21 15.54 -4.71
C VAL A 146 -22.26 15.29 -5.80
N ALA A 147 -21.86 14.93 -7.03
CA ALA A 147 -22.75 14.66 -8.15
C ALA A 147 -23.02 13.17 -8.41
N ASN A 148 -22.20 12.27 -7.86
CA ASN A 148 -22.32 10.81 -8.10
C ASN A 148 -22.27 9.96 -6.81
N TYR A 149 -22.36 10.59 -5.63
CA TYR A 149 -22.30 9.92 -4.32
C TYR A 149 -23.36 8.85 -4.10
N ASP A 150 -24.44 8.88 -4.89
CA ASP A 150 -25.57 7.97 -4.86
C ASP A 150 -25.64 7.04 -6.09
N ALA A 151 -24.62 7.05 -6.95
CA ALA A 151 -24.64 6.37 -8.25
C ALA A 151 -23.48 5.37 -8.46
N PRO A 152 -23.44 4.23 -7.74
CA PRO A 152 -24.26 3.87 -6.57
C PRO A 152 -23.65 4.44 -5.28
N HIS A 153 -24.36 4.34 -4.16
CA HIS A 153 -23.75 4.50 -2.84
C HIS A 153 -22.63 3.46 -2.61
N ALA A 154 -21.60 3.85 -1.87
CA ALA A 154 -20.52 2.95 -1.48
C ALA A 154 -21.06 1.81 -0.60
N GLY A 155 -20.80 0.56 -0.97
CA GLY A 155 -21.34 -0.62 -0.30
C GLY A 155 -20.59 -0.98 0.99
N GLY A 156 -21.20 -1.74 1.90
CA GLY A 156 -20.49 -2.33 3.04
C GLY A 156 -20.32 -1.43 4.25
N TRP A 157 -21.12 -0.37 4.42
CA TRP A 157 -21.02 0.56 5.56
C TRP A 157 -22.30 0.56 6.41
N THR A 158 -22.15 0.41 7.72
CA THR A 158 -23.23 0.57 8.71
C THR A 158 -23.59 2.05 8.88
N ALA A 159 -22.57 2.91 9.00
CA ALA A 159 -22.71 4.35 8.89
C ALA A 159 -21.44 4.99 8.33
N SER A 160 -21.57 6.11 7.62
CA SER A 160 -20.43 6.77 6.97
C SER A 160 -20.61 8.28 6.89
N ASP A 161 -19.49 8.98 6.86
CA ASP A 161 -19.38 10.39 6.50
C ASP A 161 -18.27 10.54 5.44
N PHE A 162 -18.61 10.30 4.17
CA PHE A 162 -17.64 10.37 3.08
C PHE A 162 -17.34 11.82 2.70
N LEU A 163 -16.05 12.15 2.65
CA LEU A 163 -15.56 13.41 2.08
C LEU A 163 -15.58 13.29 0.55
N LEU A 164 -16.18 14.28 -0.12
CA LEU A 164 -16.48 14.22 -1.55
C LEU A 164 -15.78 15.30 -2.39
N ASP A 165 -15.41 14.93 -3.60
CA ASP A 165 -14.92 15.83 -4.64
C ASP A 165 -16.02 16.78 -5.15
N PRO A 166 -15.68 18.03 -5.58
CA PRO A 166 -14.35 18.66 -5.65
C PRO A 166 -13.75 19.10 -4.30
N TYR A 167 -14.48 18.92 -3.20
CA TYR A 167 -14.19 19.58 -1.93
C TYR A 167 -13.20 18.81 -1.04
N THR A 168 -12.80 17.61 -1.46
CA THR A 168 -11.93 16.71 -0.69
C THR A 168 -10.67 17.38 -0.17
N TYR A 169 -9.97 18.12 -1.02
CA TYR A 169 -8.68 18.72 -0.69
C TYR A 169 -8.78 20.21 -0.33
N MET A 170 -10.00 20.72 -0.14
CA MET A 170 -10.26 22.10 0.27
C MET A 170 -10.34 22.15 1.80
N TYR A 171 -9.22 22.45 2.45
CA TYR A 171 -9.11 22.42 3.91
C TYR A 171 -10.12 23.29 4.66
N LEU A 172 -10.67 24.33 4.02
CA LEU A 172 -11.66 25.25 4.61
C LEU A 172 -13.03 25.22 3.92
N ASN A 173 -13.29 24.24 3.05
CA ASN A 173 -14.57 24.10 2.37
C ASN A 173 -14.86 22.64 2.00
N ALA A 174 -14.63 21.73 2.96
CA ALA A 174 -14.88 20.32 2.77
C ALA A 174 -16.40 20.03 2.72
N SER A 175 -16.81 19.08 1.87
CA SER A 175 -18.20 18.62 1.79
C SER A 175 -18.28 17.14 2.12
N PHE A 176 -19.22 16.78 2.99
CA PHE A 176 -19.39 15.41 3.46
C PHE A 176 -20.78 14.88 3.19
N GLN A 177 -20.85 13.58 2.96
CA GLN A 177 -22.08 12.84 2.72
C GLN A 177 -22.28 11.83 3.84
N ARG A 178 -23.37 12.00 4.60
CA ARG A 178 -23.74 11.13 5.71
C ARG A 178 -24.62 9.99 5.19
N ASN A 179 -24.18 8.74 5.31
CA ASN A 179 -24.94 7.54 4.95
C ASN A 179 -25.48 7.53 3.51
N GLN A 180 -26.76 7.86 3.31
CA GLN A 180 -27.41 8.02 1.99
C GLN A 180 -28.04 9.41 1.83
N ASP A 181 -27.81 10.32 2.79
CA ASP A 181 -28.33 11.68 2.75
C ASP A 181 -27.54 12.53 1.75
N PRO A 182 -28.12 13.62 1.22
CA PRO A 182 -27.41 14.57 0.37
C PRO A 182 -26.16 15.17 1.04
N PRO A 183 -25.11 15.51 0.27
CA PRO A 183 -23.89 16.12 0.80
C PRO A 183 -24.14 17.49 1.46
N ILE A 184 -23.39 17.77 2.52
CA ILE A 184 -23.41 19.02 3.27
C ILE A 184 -22.01 19.66 3.23
N SER A 185 -21.95 20.96 2.91
CA SER A 185 -20.72 21.76 2.97
C SER A 185 -20.43 22.24 4.39
N TYR A 186 -19.14 22.25 4.73
CA TYR A 186 -18.58 22.77 5.97
C TYR A 186 -17.67 23.98 5.69
N GLU A 187 -18.10 24.87 4.80
CA GLU A 187 -17.39 26.11 4.47
C GLU A 187 -16.98 26.89 5.74
N GLY A 188 -15.72 27.35 5.77
CA GLY A 188 -15.11 28.08 6.87
C GLY A 188 -14.60 27.20 8.02
N GLN A 189 -14.91 25.90 8.04
CA GLN A 189 -14.39 24.97 9.06
C GLN A 189 -13.20 24.18 8.52
N HIS A 190 -12.20 23.95 9.38
CA HIS A 190 -11.02 23.18 8.98
C HIS A 190 -11.37 21.69 8.85
N SER A 191 -11.07 21.08 7.70
CA SER A 191 -11.44 19.70 7.37
C SER A 191 -10.96 18.68 8.40
N GLY A 192 -9.75 18.87 8.96
CA GLY A 192 -9.23 18.02 10.03
C GLY A 192 -10.09 18.03 11.30
N ASP A 193 -10.70 19.17 11.64
CA ASP A 193 -11.59 19.29 12.82
C ASP A 193 -12.93 18.62 12.54
N VAL A 194 -13.49 18.83 11.35
CA VAL A 194 -14.75 18.21 10.91
C VAL A 194 -14.62 16.68 10.89
N ILE A 195 -13.51 16.14 10.38
CA ILE A 195 -13.24 14.69 10.37
C ILE A 195 -13.07 14.15 11.79
N ALA A 196 -12.39 14.88 12.69
CA ALA A 196 -12.24 14.46 14.07
C ALA A 196 -13.59 14.31 14.76
N ASP A 197 -14.47 15.32 14.64
CA ASP A 197 -15.81 15.28 15.24
C ASP A 197 -16.66 14.14 14.67
N LYS A 198 -16.61 13.91 13.36
CA LYS A 198 -17.30 12.78 12.71
C LYS A 198 -16.77 11.43 13.17
N ALA A 199 -15.45 11.27 13.26
CA ALA A 199 -14.81 10.04 13.74
C ALA A 199 -15.21 9.71 15.18
N TYR A 200 -15.29 10.74 16.03
CA TYR A 200 -15.74 10.58 17.41
C TYR A 200 -17.21 10.19 17.50
N GLY A 201 -18.09 10.82 16.72
CA GLY A 201 -19.51 10.46 16.67
C GLY A 201 -19.74 9.03 16.18
N LEU A 202 -19.05 8.61 15.11
CA LEU A 202 -19.09 7.24 14.60
C LEU A 202 -18.57 6.22 15.62
N LEU A 203 -17.52 6.54 16.38
CA LEU A 203 -17.07 5.70 17.48
C LEU A 203 -18.14 5.59 18.58
N ASP A 204 -18.77 6.69 18.96
CA ASP A 204 -19.83 6.70 19.98
C ASP A 204 -21.03 5.84 19.54
N GLU A 205 -21.41 5.89 18.24
CA GLU A 205 -22.41 5.00 17.64
C GLU A 205 -21.99 3.52 17.67
N ALA A 206 -20.74 3.24 17.32
CA ALA A 206 -20.19 1.87 17.35
C ALA A 206 -20.21 1.28 18.77
N VAL A 207 -19.88 2.09 19.78
CA VAL A 207 -19.96 1.69 21.19
C VAL A 207 -21.41 1.44 21.61
N ALA A 208 -22.35 2.30 21.22
CA ALA A 208 -23.76 2.15 21.55
C ALA A 208 -24.39 0.89 20.93
N ALA A 209 -23.90 0.45 19.76
CA ALA A 209 -24.36 -0.76 19.09
C ALA A 209 -23.89 -2.07 19.77
N ASP A 210 -22.88 -2.00 20.64
CA ASP A 210 -22.28 -3.14 21.38
C ASP A 210 -21.95 -4.36 20.50
N LYS A 211 -21.40 -4.10 19.31
CA LYS A 211 -20.92 -5.11 18.35
C LYS A 211 -19.44 -4.89 18.03
N PRO A 212 -18.69 -5.93 17.60
CA PRO A 212 -17.37 -5.71 17.02
C PRO A 212 -17.50 -4.73 15.84
N PHE A 213 -16.57 -3.78 15.76
CA PHE A 213 -16.64 -2.74 14.74
C PHE A 213 -15.31 -2.54 14.01
N PHE A 214 -15.43 -2.09 12.77
CA PHE A 214 -14.36 -1.48 11.99
C PHE A 214 -14.65 0.01 11.85
N LEU A 215 -13.69 0.88 12.18
CA LEU A 215 -13.79 2.33 12.00
C LEU A 215 -12.63 2.83 11.15
N GLY A 216 -12.91 3.20 9.90
CA GLY A 216 -11.97 3.88 9.01
C GLY A 216 -12.01 5.40 9.19
N ILE A 217 -10.85 6.02 9.36
CA ILE A 217 -10.70 7.47 9.52
C ILE A 217 -9.65 7.94 8.52
N ALA A 218 -10.05 8.68 7.50
CA ALA A 218 -9.20 9.03 6.38
C ALA A 218 -9.06 10.56 6.20
N PRO A 219 -8.29 11.25 7.09
CA PRO A 219 -8.00 12.66 6.92
C PRO A 219 -7.13 12.89 5.68
N VAL A 220 -7.34 14.03 5.01
CA VAL A 220 -6.57 14.40 3.80
C VAL A 220 -5.24 15.09 4.13
N ALA A 221 -4.95 15.39 5.40
CA ALA A 221 -3.66 15.95 5.76
C ALA A 221 -2.57 14.86 5.72
N PRO A 222 -1.34 15.15 5.23
CA PRO A 222 -0.82 16.46 4.78
C PRO A 222 -0.92 16.79 3.27
N HIS A 223 -1.76 16.13 2.47
CA HIS A 223 -1.92 16.42 1.04
C HIS A 223 -2.04 17.92 0.74
N SER A 224 -1.51 18.36 -0.40
CA SER A 224 -1.62 19.73 -0.89
C SER A 224 -3.07 20.26 -0.88
N ASN A 225 -3.24 21.58 -0.70
CA ASN A 225 -4.57 22.20 -0.83
C ASN A 225 -4.87 22.40 -2.32
N VAL A 226 -5.96 21.79 -2.79
CA VAL A 226 -6.36 21.83 -4.20
C VAL A 226 -7.61 22.67 -4.37
N LYS A 227 -7.56 23.60 -5.32
CA LYS A 227 -8.75 24.28 -5.86
C LYS A 227 -8.93 23.83 -7.29
N ALA A 228 -9.96 23.01 -7.53
CA ALA A 228 -10.32 22.55 -8.87
C ALA A 228 -11.57 23.28 -9.36
N THR A 229 -11.49 23.94 -10.51
CA THR A 229 -12.64 24.43 -11.29
C THR A 229 -13.05 23.42 -12.37
N LEU A 230 -12.42 22.24 -12.41
CA LEU A 230 -12.62 21.17 -13.41
C LEU A 230 -14.08 20.74 -13.64
N PHE A 231 -14.98 20.99 -12.69
CA PHE A 231 -16.39 20.63 -12.81
C PHE A 231 -17.23 21.68 -13.54
N GLU A 232 -16.61 22.78 -14.01
CA GLU A 232 -17.20 23.78 -14.92
C GLU A 232 -16.92 23.48 -16.41
N GLY A 233 -16.85 22.19 -16.77
CA GLY A 233 -17.11 21.71 -18.13
C GLY A 233 -16.08 22.01 -19.22
N ASN A 234 -14.81 21.61 -19.10
CA ASN A 234 -13.84 21.76 -20.20
C ASN A 234 -12.81 20.62 -20.38
N HIS A 235 -12.21 20.64 -21.58
CA HIS A 235 -11.37 19.65 -22.25
C HIS A 235 -10.03 19.31 -21.55
N PRO A 236 -9.40 18.14 -21.86
CA PRO A 236 -8.13 17.68 -21.28
C PRO A 236 -6.92 18.64 -21.37
N GLY A 237 -7.00 19.67 -22.21
CA GLY A 237 -5.95 20.70 -22.35
C GLY A 237 -6.03 21.83 -21.32
N ASP A 238 -7.05 21.86 -20.45
CA ASP A 238 -7.32 22.98 -19.53
C ASP A 238 -6.95 22.68 -18.07
N PHE A 239 -6.30 21.53 -17.79
CA PHE A 239 -5.94 21.12 -16.43
C PHE A 239 -5.04 22.15 -15.71
N GLU A 240 -4.08 22.74 -16.43
CA GLU A 240 -3.19 23.77 -15.86
C GLU A 240 -3.93 25.03 -15.39
N ASN A 241 -5.04 25.38 -16.07
CA ASN A 241 -5.89 26.51 -15.68
C ASN A 241 -6.99 26.12 -14.69
N SER A 242 -7.32 24.82 -14.64
CA SER A 242 -8.49 24.31 -13.92
C SER A 242 -8.16 23.70 -12.56
N VAL A 243 -6.88 23.47 -12.25
CA VAL A 243 -6.43 22.94 -10.96
C VAL A 243 -5.27 23.75 -10.42
N ALA A 244 -5.50 24.40 -9.29
CA ALA A 244 -4.46 25.09 -8.55
C ALA A 244 -4.07 24.27 -7.31
N PHE A 245 -2.84 23.81 -7.27
CA PHE A 245 -2.23 23.26 -6.07
C PHE A 245 -1.51 24.35 -5.28
N THR A 246 -1.71 24.32 -3.97
CA THR A 246 -1.10 25.25 -3.01
C THR A 246 -0.61 24.47 -1.80
N ALA A 247 0.28 25.08 -1.01
CA ALA A 247 0.67 24.50 0.27
C ALA A 247 -0.57 24.23 1.13
N PRO A 248 -0.61 23.13 1.89
CA PRO A 248 -1.78 22.80 2.68
C PRO A 248 -2.05 23.87 3.75
N ILE A 249 -3.31 24.02 4.13
CA ILE A 249 -3.74 25.09 5.03
C ILE A 249 -3.93 24.49 6.42
N PRO A 250 -3.09 24.81 7.42
CA PRO A 250 -3.23 24.28 8.75
C PRO A 250 -4.42 24.90 9.47
N ALA A 251 -4.89 24.21 10.52
CA ALA A 251 -5.82 24.82 11.45
C ALA A 251 -5.18 26.07 12.06
N LYS A 252 -5.97 27.11 12.27
CA LYS A 252 -5.50 28.42 12.75
C LYS A 252 -4.63 28.34 14.01
N ARG A 253 -4.96 27.40 14.90
CA ARG A 253 -4.22 27.13 16.15
C ARG A 253 -2.79 26.60 15.92
N HIS A 254 -2.46 26.08 14.74
CA HIS A 254 -1.16 25.48 14.42
C HIS A 254 -0.28 26.35 13.50
N GLU A 255 -0.79 27.47 12.98
CA GLU A 255 -0.09 28.34 12.02
C GLU A 255 1.29 28.85 12.49
N HIS A 256 1.49 28.94 13.80
CA HIS A 256 2.70 29.49 14.42
C HIS A 256 3.80 28.44 14.66
N LEU A 257 3.51 27.14 14.54
CA LEU A 257 4.43 26.06 14.86
C LEU A 257 5.56 25.93 13.83
N PHE A 258 6.69 25.33 14.22
CA PHE A 258 7.75 24.89 13.30
C PHE A 258 8.33 25.99 12.39
N LYS A 259 8.36 27.24 12.84
CA LYS A 259 8.73 28.41 12.02
C LYS A 259 10.04 28.26 11.24
N ASP A 260 11.05 27.64 11.86
CA ASP A 260 12.41 27.55 11.32
C ASP A 260 12.73 26.18 10.72
N VAL A 261 11.74 25.27 10.68
CA VAL A 261 11.91 23.94 10.09
C VAL A 261 12.02 24.06 8.57
N LYS A 262 12.89 23.21 8.00
CA LYS A 262 13.18 23.09 6.57
C LYS A 262 12.98 21.65 6.13
N VAL A 263 12.74 21.45 4.83
CA VAL A 263 12.74 20.10 4.26
C VAL A 263 14.12 19.47 4.53
N PRO A 264 14.19 18.18 4.94
CA PRO A 264 15.48 17.51 5.13
C PRO A 264 16.41 17.69 3.93
N ARG A 265 17.59 18.28 4.19
CA ARG A 265 18.64 18.52 3.19
C ARG A 265 19.52 17.28 3.02
N THR A 266 18.90 16.17 2.65
CA THR A 266 19.58 14.91 2.32
C THR A 266 20.48 15.09 1.09
N PRO A 267 21.46 14.21 0.83
CA PRO A 267 22.38 14.35 -0.31
C PRO A 267 21.69 14.47 -1.68
N HIS A 268 20.52 13.83 -1.82
CA HIS A 268 19.71 13.86 -3.03
C HIS A 268 18.65 14.99 -3.02
N PHE A 269 18.65 15.88 -2.03
CA PHE A 269 17.87 17.11 -2.08
C PHE A 269 18.52 18.12 -3.03
N ASN A 270 17.86 18.40 -4.16
CA ASN A 270 18.30 19.35 -5.18
C ASN A 270 19.80 19.24 -5.58
N PRO A 271 20.30 18.04 -5.93
CA PRO A 271 21.72 17.78 -6.17
C PRO A 271 22.27 18.59 -7.35
N ASP A 272 23.58 18.83 -7.35
CA ASP A 272 24.29 19.56 -8.42
C ASP A 272 24.32 18.81 -9.75
N GLU A 273 24.36 17.49 -9.70
CA GLU A 273 24.27 16.61 -10.87
C GLU A 273 22.85 16.07 -11.04
N PRO A 274 22.32 15.97 -12.27
CA PRO A 274 21.04 15.30 -12.51
C PRO A 274 21.10 13.83 -12.07
N GLN A 275 19.96 13.26 -11.69
CA GLN A 275 19.82 11.88 -11.18
C GLN A 275 18.56 11.22 -11.77
N GLY A 276 18.37 9.92 -11.58
CA GLY A 276 17.18 9.23 -12.08
C GLY A 276 17.31 8.73 -13.52
N ALA A 277 16.17 8.34 -14.09
CA ALA A 277 15.96 8.09 -15.52
C ALA A 277 14.78 8.90 -16.07
N ASN A 278 14.47 8.68 -17.34
CA ASN A 278 13.35 9.28 -18.06
C ASN A 278 13.33 10.81 -17.93
N TRP A 279 12.22 11.39 -17.49
CA TRP A 279 12.04 12.82 -17.38
C TRP A 279 12.71 13.39 -16.13
N VAL A 280 12.88 12.58 -15.07
CA VAL A 280 13.52 13.00 -13.81
C VAL A 280 14.98 13.42 -14.06
N ARG A 281 15.71 12.67 -14.89
CA ARG A 281 17.10 13.00 -15.28
C ARG A 281 17.24 14.33 -16.02
N LYS A 282 16.15 14.84 -16.62
CA LYS A 282 16.12 16.09 -17.39
C LYS A 282 15.79 17.30 -16.52
N LEU A 283 15.46 17.10 -15.24
CA LEU A 283 15.12 18.18 -14.33
C LEU A 283 16.32 19.10 -14.09
N LYS A 284 16.07 20.41 -14.23
CA LYS A 284 17.04 21.43 -13.87
C LYS A 284 17.15 21.54 -12.35
N GLN A 285 18.32 21.93 -11.87
CA GLN A 285 18.49 22.25 -10.45
C GLN A 285 17.54 23.39 -10.07
N GLN A 286 16.90 23.25 -8.92
CA GLN A 286 15.93 24.22 -8.41
C GLN A 286 16.63 25.49 -7.96
N SER A 287 16.01 26.65 -8.24
CA SER A 287 16.48 27.95 -7.77
C SER A 287 16.31 28.09 -6.25
N GLN A 288 17.03 29.05 -5.65
CA GLN A 288 16.88 29.33 -4.21
C GLN A 288 15.44 29.73 -3.84
N GLU A 289 14.73 30.46 -4.71
CA GLU A 289 13.33 30.83 -4.47
C GLU A 289 12.42 29.59 -4.38
N ASN A 290 12.65 28.59 -5.25
CA ASN A 290 11.94 27.33 -5.20
C ASN A 290 12.27 26.57 -3.91
N VAL A 291 13.55 26.48 -3.56
CA VAL A 291 14.01 25.84 -2.31
C VAL A 291 13.37 26.48 -1.07
N ASP A 292 13.26 27.81 -1.03
CA ASP A 292 12.62 28.55 0.07
C ASP A 292 11.10 28.30 0.13
N TYR A 293 10.46 28.18 -1.04
CA TYR A 293 9.04 27.79 -1.12
C TYR A 293 8.83 26.35 -0.66
N ASN A 294 9.71 25.43 -1.02
CA ASN A 294 9.66 24.03 -0.58
C ASN A 294 9.77 23.92 0.94
N ASP A 295 10.60 24.74 1.58
CA ASP A 295 10.65 24.85 3.05
C ASP A 295 9.33 25.36 3.63
N HIS A 296 8.69 26.35 3.00
CA HIS A 296 7.37 26.80 3.41
C HIS A 296 6.32 25.70 3.26
N PHE A 297 6.28 25.02 2.11
CA PHE A 297 5.35 23.94 1.82
C PHE A 297 5.46 22.81 2.86
N TYR A 298 6.69 22.41 3.19
CA TYR A 298 6.95 21.39 4.21
C TYR A 298 6.52 21.83 5.61
N ARG A 299 6.79 23.07 6.03
CA ARG A 299 6.26 23.58 7.31
C ARG A 299 4.74 23.52 7.36
N GLN A 300 4.07 23.86 6.26
CA GLN A 300 2.61 23.80 6.17
C GLN A 300 2.09 22.36 6.33
N ARG A 301 2.73 21.38 5.70
CA ARG A 301 2.43 19.95 5.86
C ARG A 301 2.56 19.48 7.32
N LEU A 302 3.66 19.83 7.99
CA LEU A 302 3.85 19.49 9.40
C LEU A 302 2.78 20.12 10.31
N ARG A 303 2.36 21.35 9.99
CA ARG A 303 1.31 22.06 10.74
C ARG A 303 -0.07 21.46 10.52
N THR A 304 -0.42 21.03 9.29
CA THR A 304 -1.72 20.42 9.02
C THR A 304 -1.86 19.06 9.71
N LEU A 305 -0.76 18.30 9.76
CA LEU A 305 -0.67 17.04 10.49
C LEU A 305 -0.96 17.16 12.00
N GLN A 306 -0.78 18.34 12.61
CA GLN A 306 -1.10 18.50 14.04
C GLN A 306 -2.60 18.28 14.32
N SER A 307 -3.48 18.59 13.37
CA SER A 307 -4.90 18.26 13.49
C SER A 307 -5.16 16.74 13.49
N VAL A 308 -4.35 15.96 12.76
CA VAL A 308 -4.38 14.49 12.77
C VAL A 308 -3.84 13.95 14.09
N ASP A 309 -2.74 14.50 14.60
CA ASP A 309 -2.16 14.10 15.89
C ASP A 309 -3.17 14.31 17.04
N GLU A 310 -3.85 15.46 17.05
CA GLU A 310 -4.92 15.77 18.00
C GLU A 310 -6.14 14.84 17.84
N LEU A 311 -6.53 14.51 16.60
CA LEU A 311 -7.57 13.53 16.30
C LEU A 311 -7.23 12.18 16.96
N VAL A 312 -6.01 11.70 16.76
CA VAL A 312 -5.52 10.44 17.36
C VAL A 312 -5.58 10.53 18.89
N GLY A 313 -5.11 11.63 19.48
CA GLY A 313 -5.21 11.82 20.93
C GLY A 313 -6.65 11.75 21.46
N GLY A 314 -7.59 12.40 20.78
CA GLY A 314 -9.01 12.38 21.17
C GLY A 314 -9.69 11.03 20.94
N LEU A 315 -9.27 10.27 19.93
CA LEU A 315 -9.71 8.90 19.67
C LEU A 315 -9.27 7.99 20.83
N PHE A 316 -7.99 8.02 21.20
CA PHE A 316 -7.46 7.19 22.29
C PHE A 316 -8.07 7.55 23.64
N LYS A 317 -8.36 8.83 23.90
CA LYS A 317 -9.10 9.25 25.09
C LYS A 317 -10.49 8.61 25.17
N ARG A 318 -11.19 8.48 24.04
CA ARG A 318 -12.51 7.84 23.97
C ARG A 318 -12.43 6.33 24.11
N LEU A 319 -11.49 5.67 23.40
CA LEU A 319 -11.25 4.24 23.55
C LEU A 319 -10.93 3.87 25.01
N ALA A 320 -10.15 4.70 25.71
CA ALA A 320 -9.89 4.54 27.14
C ALA A 320 -11.16 4.72 27.99
N LYS A 321 -11.93 5.79 27.74
CA LYS A 321 -13.20 6.06 28.44
C LYS A 321 -14.19 4.89 28.34
N TYR A 322 -14.24 4.24 27.19
CA TYR A 322 -15.12 3.09 26.93
C TYR A 322 -14.50 1.73 27.29
N ASN A 323 -13.29 1.70 27.87
CA ASN A 323 -12.55 0.47 28.20
C ASN A 323 -12.36 -0.47 26.99
N LEU A 324 -12.11 0.09 25.80
CA LEU A 324 -11.96 -0.67 24.56
C LEU A 324 -10.50 -0.91 24.15
N LEU A 325 -9.53 -0.25 24.81
CA LEU A 325 -8.11 -0.30 24.40
C LEU A 325 -7.54 -1.72 24.33
N ASP A 326 -7.94 -2.60 25.26
CA ASP A 326 -7.41 -3.97 25.35
C ASP A 326 -8.06 -4.95 24.36
N ASN A 327 -9.05 -4.49 23.59
CA ASN A 327 -9.74 -5.28 22.57
C ASN A 327 -9.79 -4.53 21.22
N THR A 328 -8.91 -3.55 20.98
CA THR A 328 -8.93 -2.77 19.74
C THR A 328 -7.56 -2.78 19.08
N PHE A 329 -7.51 -3.25 17.82
CA PHE A 329 -6.38 -3.00 16.94
C PHE A 329 -6.51 -1.60 16.32
N VAL A 330 -5.42 -0.85 16.32
CA VAL A 330 -5.32 0.47 15.68
C VAL A 330 -4.20 0.42 14.66
N PHE A 331 -4.55 0.63 13.40
CA PHE A 331 -3.62 0.76 12.27
C PHE A 331 -3.47 2.24 11.93
N TYR A 332 -2.25 2.68 11.69
CA TYR A 332 -1.92 4.02 11.22
C TYR A 332 -1.00 3.91 10.01
N THR A 333 -1.44 4.45 8.87
CA THR A 333 -0.66 4.48 7.64
C THR A 333 -1.14 5.63 6.73
N THR A 334 -0.63 5.68 5.51
CA THR A 334 -0.91 6.68 4.47
C THR A 334 -1.13 5.98 3.13
N ASP A 335 -1.85 6.57 2.19
CA ASP A 335 -2.07 5.96 0.87
C ASP A 335 -0.80 5.95 -0.01
N ASN A 336 0.08 6.92 0.15
CA ASN A 336 1.40 6.96 -0.48
C ASN A 336 2.33 7.90 0.29
N GLY A 337 3.59 7.92 -0.12
CA GLY A 337 4.61 8.83 0.38
C GLY A 337 4.56 10.18 -0.33
N TYR A 338 5.62 10.97 -0.17
CA TYR A 338 5.71 12.31 -0.76
C TYR A 338 7.15 12.81 -0.79
N HIS A 339 7.55 13.41 -1.91
CA HIS A 339 8.85 14.05 -2.08
C HIS A 339 8.72 15.58 -2.15
N ILE A 340 9.76 16.30 -1.70
CA ILE A 340 9.87 17.75 -1.79
C ILE A 340 11.34 18.12 -2.05
N GLY A 341 11.72 18.27 -3.32
CA GLY A 341 13.08 18.66 -3.72
C GLY A 341 14.07 17.50 -3.86
N GLN A 342 13.76 16.33 -3.30
CA GLN A 342 14.50 15.09 -3.57
C GLN A 342 14.55 14.82 -5.08
N HIS A 343 15.72 14.47 -5.61
CA HIS A 343 15.99 14.31 -7.05
C HIS A 343 15.62 15.52 -7.91
N ARG A 344 15.58 16.73 -7.33
CA ARG A 344 15.09 17.98 -7.94
C ARG A 344 13.59 18.00 -8.24
N LEU A 345 12.84 17.03 -7.75
CA LEU A 345 11.39 16.95 -7.92
C LEU A 345 10.67 18.08 -7.16
N GLN A 346 9.60 18.61 -7.74
CA GLN A 346 8.69 19.53 -7.04
C GLN A 346 7.91 18.78 -5.95
N PRO A 347 7.22 19.46 -5.01
CA PRO A 347 6.30 18.77 -4.11
C PRO A 347 5.36 17.85 -4.88
N GLY A 348 5.30 16.56 -4.55
CA GLY A 348 4.52 15.59 -5.31
C GLY A 348 4.76 14.13 -4.89
N LYS A 349 4.28 13.23 -5.76
CA LYS A 349 4.34 11.77 -5.67
C LYS A 349 4.49 11.17 -7.08
N GLU A 350 4.10 9.91 -7.30
CA GLU A 350 4.03 9.25 -8.62
C GLU A 350 5.38 8.72 -9.15
N CYS A 351 6.47 8.84 -8.40
CA CYS A 351 7.76 8.22 -8.72
C CYS A 351 8.00 6.96 -7.88
N GLY A 352 8.93 6.11 -8.34
CA GLY A 352 9.29 4.88 -7.62
C GLY A 352 10.41 5.05 -6.59
N PHE A 353 10.75 6.29 -6.24
CA PHE A 353 11.75 6.58 -5.20
C PHE A 353 11.19 6.28 -3.80
N GLU A 354 12.07 5.93 -2.84
CA GLU A 354 11.69 5.56 -1.47
C GLU A 354 10.78 6.60 -0.80
N GLU A 355 10.96 7.89 -1.10
CA GLU A 355 10.13 9.00 -0.62
C GLU A 355 8.63 8.81 -0.94
N ASP A 356 8.33 8.20 -2.09
CA ASP A 356 6.97 8.04 -2.62
C ASP A 356 6.38 6.67 -2.27
N ILE A 357 7.22 5.63 -2.22
CA ILE A 357 6.74 4.24 -2.11
C ILE A 357 6.90 3.63 -0.72
N ASN A 358 7.89 4.06 0.08
CA ASN A 358 8.13 3.54 1.43
C ASN A 358 7.47 4.45 2.46
N ILE A 359 6.47 3.91 3.14
CA ILE A 359 5.49 4.69 3.87
C ILE A 359 5.36 4.24 5.33
N PRO A 360 4.89 5.12 6.23
CA PRO A 360 4.63 4.74 7.61
C PRO A 360 3.58 3.63 7.70
N LEU A 361 3.86 2.59 8.49
CA LEU A 361 2.84 1.71 9.05
C LEU A 361 3.14 1.47 10.54
N ILE A 362 2.17 1.78 11.38
CA ILE A 362 2.23 1.50 12.82
C ILE A 362 0.97 0.72 13.20
N VAL A 363 1.16 -0.39 13.91
CA VAL A 363 0.05 -1.22 14.40
C VAL A 363 0.15 -1.33 15.91
N ARG A 364 -0.96 -1.09 16.61
CA ARG A 364 -1.10 -1.32 18.06
C ARG A 364 -2.31 -2.20 18.31
N GLY A 365 -2.22 -3.14 19.23
CA GLY A 365 -3.38 -3.92 19.64
C GLY A 365 -3.03 -5.12 20.50
N PRO A 366 -4.02 -5.97 20.80
CA PRO A 366 -3.83 -7.20 21.58
C PRO A 366 -2.76 -8.11 20.96
N GLY A 367 -1.71 -8.43 21.73
CA GLY A 367 -0.62 -9.31 21.28
C GLY A 367 0.39 -8.67 20.32
N VAL A 368 0.19 -7.41 19.93
CA VAL A 368 1.19 -6.65 19.14
C VAL A 368 2.32 -6.22 20.06
N ALA A 369 3.56 -6.39 19.60
CA ALA A 369 4.73 -6.06 20.40
C ALA A 369 4.86 -4.53 20.59
N ALA A 370 5.05 -4.07 21.82
CA ALA A 370 5.08 -2.64 22.13
C ALA A 370 6.48 -2.04 21.96
N GLY A 371 6.59 -0.93 21.22
CA GLY A 371 7.83 -0.19 21.01
C GLY A 371 8.83 -0.88 20.07
N GLU A 372 8.39 -1.93 19.36
CA GLU A 372 9.23 -2.67 18.42
C GLU A 372 9.28 -1.98 17.04
N VAL A 373 10.39 -2.19 16.33
CA VAL A 373 10.54 -1.79 14.93
C VAL A 373 10.78 -3.04 14.09
N ALA A 374 9.77 -3.44 13.33
CA ALA A 374 9.83 -4.62 12.47
C ALA A 374 10.55 -4.32 11.15
N ASP A 375 11.41 -5.25 10.73
CA ASP A 375 12.19 -5.18 9.47
C ASP A 375 11.67 -6.12 8.37
N VAL A 376 10.48 -6.67 8.58
CA VAL A 376 9.77 -7.52 7.61
C VAL A 376 9.21 -6.67 6.47
N VAL A 377 9.27 -7.19 5.25
CA VAL A 377 8.72 -6.53 4.06
C VAL A 377 7.20 -6.72 4.03
N THR A 378 6.48 -5.61 3.92
CA THR A 378 5.02 -5.58 3.86
C THR A 378 4.56 -4.52 2.86
N THR A 379 3.32 -4.64 2.41
CA THR A 379 2.75 -3.83 1.34
C THR A 379 1.28 -3.50 1.60
N HIS A 380 0.72 -2.51 0.92
CA HIS A 380 -0.70 -2.17 1.08
C HIS A 380 -1.68 -3.31 0.84
N ILE A 381 -1.37 -4.19 -0.11
CA ILE A 381 -2.22 -5.35 -0.43
C ILE A 381 -2.25 -6.40 0.70
N ASP A 382 -1.38 -6.27 1.70
CA ASP A 382 -1.34 -7.13 2.88
C ASP A 382 -2.32 -6.69 3.98
N LEU A 383 -2.87 -5.47 3.91
CA LEU A 383 -3.73 -4.92 4.95
C LEU A 383 -5.11 -5.58 4.98
N ALA A 384 -5.75 -5.77 3.82
CA ALA A 384 -7.02 -6.48 3.73
C ALA A 384 -6.95 -7.92 4.30
N PRO A 385 -6.00 -8.79 3.91
CA PRO A 385 -5.88 -10.12 4.50
C PRO A 385 -5.60 -10.07 6.01
N THR A 386 -4.76 -9.13 6.47
CA THR A 386 -4.47 -8.96 7.92
C THR A 386 -5.74 -8.63 8.71
N ILE A 387 -6.54 -7.68 8.22
CA ILE A 387 -7.77 -7.23 8.90
C ILE A 387 -8.82 -8.34 8.93
N LEU A 388 -8.97 -9.10 7.84
CA LEU A 388 -9.88 -10.25 7.81
C LEU A 388 -9.44 -11.36 8.77
N GLU A 389 -8.14 -11.66 8.85
CA GLU A 389 -7.62 -12.63 9.81
C GLU A 389 -7.92 -12.21 11.25
N LEU A 390 -7.68 -10.94 11.59
CA LEU A 390 -8.02 -10.38 12.91
C LEU A 390 -9.53 -10.43 13.21
N ALA A 391 -10.37 -10.26 12.19
CA ALA A 391 -11.82 -10.38 12.32
C ALA A 391 -12.31 -11.83 12.48
N GLY A 392 -11.42 -12.83 12.29
CA GLY A 392 -11.81 -14.24 12.22
C GLY A 392 -12.60 -14.58 10.96
N ALA A 393 -12.49 -13.75 9.92
CA ALA A 393 -13.13 -13.98 8.63
C ALA A 393 -12.31 -14.96 7.77
N PRO A 394 -12.92 -15.70 6.84
CA PRO A 394 -12.20 -16.57 5.93
C PRO A 394 -11.16 -15.81 5.09
N SER A 395 -9.95 -16.35 4.98
CA SER A 395 -8.97 -15.87 4.01
C SER A 395 -9.45 -16.13 2.59
N ARG A 396 -8.98 -15.32 1.64
CA ARG A 396 -9.41 -15.36 0.25
C ARG A 396 -8.26 -15.78 -0.66
N ALA A 397 -8.52 -16.75 -1.53
CA ALA A 397 -7.53 -17.28 -2.47
C ALA A 397 -7.17 -16.30 -3.60
N ASP A 398 -7.96 -15.24 -3.79
CA ASP A 398 -7.77 -14.25 -4.84
C ASP A 398 -7.01 -13.00 -4.36
N PHE A 399 -6.48 -12.99 -3.14
CA PHE A 399 -5.60 -11.92 -2.67
C PHE A 399 -4.21 -12.02 -3.28
N ASP A 400 -3.68 -10.85 -3.69
CA ASP A 400 -2.31 -10.71 -4.17
C ASP A 400 -1.31 -10.50 -3.02
N GLY A 401 -1.80 -10.20 -1.81
CA GLY A 401 -1.02 -10.04 -0.58
C GLY A 401 -1.23 -11.16 0.43
N GLU A 402 -0.46 -11.13 1.52
CA GLU A 402 -0.56 -12.08 2.65
C GLU A 402 -0.52 -11.33 3.98
N ALA A 403 -1.21 -11.86 5.00
CA ALA A 403 -1.34 -11.20 6.31
C ALA A 403 0.02 -10.81 6.93
N ILE A 404 0.05 -9.65 7.57
CA ILE A 404 1.24 -9.06 8.19
C ILE A 404 1.50 -9.75 9.53
N PRO A 405 2.74 -10.20 9.81
CA PRO A 405 3.13 -10.66 11.14
C PRO A 405 2.98 -9.55 12.19
N LEU A 406 2.19 -9.79 13.24
CA LEU A 406 1.87 -8.80 14.28
C LEU A 406 2.52 -9.11 15.63
N ARG A 407 2.72 -10.39 15.93
CA ARG A 407 3.24 -10.84 17.22
C ARG A 407 4.75 -10.95 17.21
N LYS A 408 5.38 -10.82 18.38
CA LYS A 408 6.83 -10.93 18.50
C LYS A 408 7.36 -12.28 18.03
N GLU A 409 6.65 -13.38 18.34
CA GLU A 409 7.08 -14.71 17.90
C GLU A 409 7.00 -14.88 16.37
N GLU A 410 6.06 -14.21 15.70
CA GLU A 410 5.92 -14.23 14.24
C GLU A 410 7.02 -13.40 13.56
N LEU A 411 7.40 -12.27 14.17
CA LEU A 411 8.45 -11.37 13.71
C LEU A 411 9.86 -11.94 13.93
N ASP A 412 10.09 -12.61 15.07
CA ASP A 412 11.38 -13.21 15.42
C ASP A 412 11.63 -14.53 14.67
N ASN A 413 10.56 -15.19 14.24
CA ASN A 413 10.67 -16.46 13.55
C ASN A 413 11.21 -16.27 12.12
N THR A 414 12.52 -16.45 11.94
CA THR A 414 13.22 -16.38 10.65
C THR A 414 12.80 -17.46 9.64
N THR A 415 11.87 -18.37 10.00
CA THR A 415 11.31 -19.39 9.11
C THR A 415 9.95 -19.01 8.53
N THR A 416 9.35 -17.89 8.94
CA THR A 416 8.15 -17.39 8.26
C THR A 416 8.54 -16.93 6.86
N LEU A 417 7.99 -17.65 5.88
CA LEU A 417 8.18 -17.52 4.44
C LEU A 417 7.65 -16.17 3.90
N ARG A 418 7.93 -15.03 4.55
CA ARG A 418 7.57 -13.74 3.97
C ARG A 418 8.36 -13.55 2.68
N HIS A 419 7.72 -13.00 1.66
CA HIS A 419 8.41 -12.62 0.45
C HIS A 419 9.36 -11.45 0.66
N GLU A 420 10.43 -11.41 -0.13
CA GLU A 420 11.49 -10.39 -0.08
C GLU A 420 11.27 -9.23 -1.05
N HIS A 421 10.23 -9.32 -1.88
CA HIS A 421 9.96 -8.39 -2.96
C HIS A 421 8.72 -7.53 -2.70
N VAL A 422 8.65 -6.41 -3.41
CA VAL A 422 7.49 -5.54 -3.54
C VAL A 422 7.34 -5.21 -5.03
N THR A 423 6.13 -5.37 -5.55
CA THR A 423 5.75 -4.84 -6.87
C THR A 423 5.33 -3.39 -6.70
N VAL A 424 5.92 -2.51 -7.50
CA VAL A 424 5.54 -1.10 -7.59
C VAL A 424 5.15 -0.80 -9.03
N GLU A 425 4.03 -0.13 -9.23
CA GLU A 425 3.51 0.16 -10.56
C GLU A 425 2.83 1.53 -10.65
N TYR A 426 2.98 2.16 -11.81
CA TYR A 426 2.40 3.46 -12.10
C TYR A 426 2.11 3.63 -13.59
N TRP A 427 1.09 4.43 -13.92
CA TRP A 427 0.69 4.76 -15.28
C TRP A 427 0.37 6.24 -15.45
N GLY A 428 0.58 6.75 -16.66
CA GLY A 428 0.13 8.06 -17.08
C GLY A 428 1.18 9.15 -16.92
N PHE A 429 0.85 10.17 -16.14
CA PHE A 429 1.63 11.40 -16.03
C PHE A 429 2.12 11.63 -14.61
N ALA A 430 3.16 12.45 -14.46
CA ALA A 430 3.56 13.00 -13.18
C ALA A 430 2.98 14.42 -13.02
N ALA A 431 2.54 14.81 -11.83
CA ALA A 431 2.01 16.12 -11.50
C ALA A 431 2.81 16.79 -10.38
N SER A 432 3.23 18.03 -10.61
CA SER A 432 3.79 18.88 -9.57
C SER A 432 2.66 19.50 -8.75
N GLU A 433 2.68 19.36 -7.42
CA GLU A 433 1.66 19.89 -6.50
C GLU A 433 2.08 21.19 -5.80
N GLY A 434 3.27 21.69 -6.11
CA GLY A 434 3.75 22.98 -5.62
C GLY A 434 3.38 24.17 -6.51
N LYS A 435 3.91 25.34 -6.12
CA LYS A 435 4.10 26.47 -7.04
C LYS A 435 5.25 26.12 -8.00
N LEU A 436 5.08 26.44 -9.27
CA LEU A 436 6.11 26.26 -10.29
C LEU A 436 7.00 27.51 -10.36
N PHE A 437 8.30 27.31 -10.59
CA PHE A 437 9.30 28.38 -10.66
C PHE A 437 10.14 28.23 -11.93
N GLY A 438 10.25 29.31 -12.71
CA GLY A 438 10.97 29.33 -13.98
C GLY A 438 10.18 28.76 -15.15
N ASP A 439 10.65 29.05 -16.37
CA ASP A 439 9.92 28.78 -17.61
C ASP A 439 9.89 27.29 -18.01
N ASP A 440 10.78 26.47 -17.45
CA ASP A 440 10.87 25.03 -17.74
C ASP A 440 10.13 24.14 -16.72
N ALA A 441 9.56 24.71 -15.66
CA ALA A 441 8.83 23.94 -14.67
C ALA A 441 7.46 23.53 -15.23
N GLN A 442 7.21 22.22 -15.33
CA GLN A 442 5.98 21.67 -15.90
C GLN A 442 5.02 21.25 -14.80
N ARG A 443 3.74 21.62 -14.93
CA ARG A 443 2.69 21.13 -14.02
C ARG A 443 2.47 19.63 -14.20
N MET A 444 2.45 19.18 -15.45
CA MET A 444 2.26 17.78 -15.82
C MET A 444 3.37 17.29 -16.74
N VAL A 445 3.88 16.10 -16.49
CA VAL A 445 4.89 15.43 -17.30
C VAL A 445 4.33 14.09 -17.79
N LEU A 446 4.13 13.95 -19.09
CA LEU A 446 3.58 12.72 -19.67
C LEU A 446 4.62 11.59 -19.70
N ASN A 447 4.16 10.36 -19.98
CA ASN A 447 5.01 9.16 -20.09
C ASN A 447 5.72 8.79 -18.78
N ASN A 448 5.04 8.96 -17.65
CA ASN A 448 5.52 8.57 -16.32
C ASN A 448 5.21 7.10 -15.99
N THR A 449 4.74 6.30 -16.95
CA THR A 449 4.40 4.87 -16.74
C THR A 449 5.65 4.03 -16.49
N TYR A 450 5.66 3.20 -15.44
CA TYR A 450 6.72 2.23 -15.13
C TYR A 450 6.22 1.00 -14.36
N LYS A 451 6.98 -0.09 -14.46
CA LYS A 451 6.94 -1.23 -13.53
C LYS A 451 8.25 -1.27 -12.76
N ALA A 452 8.17 -1.53 -11.47
CA ALA A 452 9.32 -1.62 -10.60
C ALA A 452 9.24 -2.76 -9.58
N LEU A 453 10.42 -3.16 -9.14
CA LEU A 453 10.70 -4.19 -8.16
C LEU A 453 11.55 -3.56 -7.05
N ARG A 454 11.05 -3.57 -5.82
CA ARG A 454 11.93 -3.49 -4.64
C ARG A 454 12.21 -4.91 -4.16
N ILE A 455 13.47 -5.22 -3.90
CA ILE A 455 13.87 -6.52 -3.35
C ILE A 455 14.84 -6.33 -2.20
N ILE A 456 14.53 -6.94 -1.05
CA ILE A 456 15.15 -6.60 0.21
C ILE A 456 15.39 -7.86 1.04
N SER A 457 16.63 -8.06 1.45
CA SER A 457 17.05 -9.08 2.40
C SER A 457 18.14 -8.53 3.32
N LYS A 458 18.77 -9.38 4.14
CA LYS A 458 19.99 -9.01 4.88
C LYS A 458 21.20 -8.84 3.93
N GLY A 459 21.22 -9.59 2.83
CA GLY A 459 22.32 -9.60 1.86
C GLY A 459 22.25 -8.45 0.85
N TYR A 460 21.04 -8.08 0.41
CA TYR A 460 20.81 -7.15 -0.70
C TYR A 460 19.63 -6.21 -0.45
N ASN A 461 19.64 -5.06 -1.14
CA ASN A 461 18.57 -4.08 -1.12
C ASN A 461 18.55 -3.32 -2.46
N PHE A 462 17.72 -3.72 -3.41
CA PHE A 462 17.70 -3.12 -4.75
C PHE A 462 16.35 -2.56 -5.13
N TYR A 463 16.36 -1.44 -5.84
CA TYR A 463 15.24 -0.98 -6.67
C TYR A 463 15.62 -1.20 -8.13
N TYR A 464 14.74 -1.87 -8.88
CA TYR A 464 14.87 -2.06 -10.33
C TYR A 464 13.58 -1.63 -11.02
N SER A 465 13.66 -0.82 -12.07
CA SER A 465 12.48 -0.37 -12.82
C SER A 465 12.68 -0.44 -14.33
N VAL A 466 11.56 -0.55 -15.04
CA VAL A 466 11.47 -0.38 -16.50
C VAL A 466 10.37 0.62 -16.79
N TRP A 467 10.72 1.69 -17.49
CA TRP A 467 9.83 2.76 -17.91
C TRP A 467 9.17 2.43 -19.25
N CYS A 468 8.06 3.11 -19.57
CA CYS A 468 7.33 2.86 -20.82
C CYS A 468 8.09 3.27 -22.09
N ASN A 469 9.11 4.11 -21.96
CA ASN A 469 10.08 4.40 -23.02
C ASN A 469 11.22 3.36 -23.11
N ASN A 470 11.13 2.27 -22.33
CA ASN A 470 12.11 1.20 -22.19
C ASN A 470 13.46 1.62 -21.57
N GLU A 471 13.55 2.79 -20.94
CA GLU A 471 14.66 3.09 -20.05
C GLU A 471 14.57 2.26 -18.77
N HIS A 472 15.72 1.93 -18.19
CA HIS A 472 15.84 1.06 -17.03
C HIS A 472 16.56 1.79 -15.89
N GLU A 473 16.18 1.45 -14.65
CA GLU A 473 16.90 1.90 -13.47
C GLU A 473 17.32 0.74 -12.57
N LEU A 474 18.49 0.86 -11.96
CA LEU A 474 18.92 -0.03 -10.88
C LEU A 474 19.68 0.78 -9.83
N TYR A 475 19.19 0.76 -8.58
CA TYR A 475 19.86 1.34 -7.42
C TYR A 475 20.18 0.24 -6.40
N ASP A 476 21.40 0.26 -5.85
CA ASP A 476 21.78 -0.54 -4.68
C ASP A 476 21.66 0.29 -3.40
N LEU A 477 20.55 0.16 -2.70
CA LEU A 477 20.25 0.95 -1.52
C LEU A 477 21.10 0.58 -0.29
N LYS A 478 21.94 -0.47 -0.36
CA LYS A 478 22.96 -0.69 0.70
C LYS A 478 24.12 0.29 0.57
N THR A 479 24.45 0.73 -0.64
CA THR A 479 25.58 1.63 -0.92
C THR A 479 25.14 3.03 -1.37
N ASP A 480 23.94 3.14 -1.91
CA ASP A 480 23.28 4.36 -2.37
C ASP A 480 21.86 4.43 -1.77
N PRO A 481 21.72 4.69 -0.46
CA PRO A 481 20.42 4.73 0.22
C PRO A 481 19.50 5.86 -0.25
N TYR A 482 20.01 6.73 -1.13
CA TYR A 482 19.33 7.92 -1.64
C TYR A 482 19.06 7.85 -3.15
N GLN A 483 19.22 6.68 -3.78
CA GLN A 483 18.90 6.42 -5.18
C GLN A 483 19.48 7.46 -6.17
N GLN A 484 20.71 7.90 -5.93
CA GLN A 484 21.35 8.94 -6.72
C GLN A 484 22.01 8.40 -7.99
N ARG A 485 22.45 7.14 -7.95
CA ARG A 485 23.31 6.53 -8.96
C ARG A 485 22.60 5.39 -9.68
N ASN A 486 22.04 5.67 -10.85
CA ASN A 486 21.42 4.66 -11.68
C ASN A 486 22.49 3.79 -12.36
N LEU A 487 22.70 2.58 -11.84
CA LEU A 487 23.71 1.64 -12.34
C LEU A 487 23.47 1.16 -13.78
N LEU A 488 22.29 1.40 -14.36
CA LEU A 488 21.92 1.07 -15.73
C LEU A 488 21.89 2.27 -16.68
N HIS A 489 22.12 3.49 -16.19
CA HIS A 489 22.13 4.67 -17.05
C HIS A 489 23.37 4.67 -17.97
N PRO A 490 23.25 5.00 -19.28
CA PRO A 490 24.39 4.98 -20.21
C PRO A 490 25.56 5.89 -19.82
N ASP A 491 25.28 7.02 -19.18
CA ASP A 491 26.30 7.97 -18.72
C ASP A 491 26.96 7.55 -17.39
N GLU A 492 26.47 6.48 -16.76
CA GLU A 492 27.00 5.98 -15.49
C GLU A 492 27.77 4.68 -15.69
N LYS A 493 29.01 4.62 -15.19
CA LYS A 493 29.83 3.42 -15.32
C LYS A 493 29.30 2.28 -14.46
N SER A 494 28.58 1.32 -15.05
CA SER A 494 28.14 0.11 -14.34
C SER A 494 29.33 -0.65 -13.72
N PRO A 495 29.17 -1.23 -12.53
CA PRO A 495 30.20 -2.09 -11.95
C PRO A 495 30.33 -3.38 -12.78
N THR A 496 31.50 -4.03 -12.72
CA THR A 496 31.69 -5.33 -13.40
C THR A 496 30.97 -6.47 -12.68
N THR A 497 30.81 -6.34 -11.35
CA THR A 497 30.17 -7.34 -10.50
C THR A 497 29.30 -6.67 -9.44
N LEU A 498 28.34 -7.42 -8.91
CA LEU A 498 27.43 -7.07 -7.84
C LEU A 498 27.17 -8.32 -6.98
N LEU A 499 26.74 -8.18 -5.72
CA LEU A 499 26.47 -9.30 -4.80
C LEU A 499 27.61 -10.32 -4.72
N ASP A 500 28.66 -9.99 -3.96
CA ASP A 500 29.77 -10.92 -3.69
C ASP A 500 30.45 -11.47 -4.96
N GLY A 501 30.56 -10.64 -6.00
CA GLY A 501 31.33 -10.94 -7.21
C GLY A 501 30.55 -11.58 -8.36
N VAL A 502 29.21 -11.68 -8.27
CA VAL A 502 28.39 -12.11 -9.42
C VAL A 502 28.44 -11.05 -10.52
N ALA A 503 28.54 -11.48 -11.79
CA ALA A 503 28.58 -10.55 -12.92
C ALA A 503 27.33 -9.64 -12.94
N PHE A 504 27.52 -8.35 -13.22
CA PHE A 504 26.46 -7.35 -13.11
C PHE A 504 25.23 -7.66 -13.98
N ASP A 505 25.46 -8.04 -15.24
CA ASP A 505 24.44 -8.43 -16.22
C ASP A 505 23.62 -9.65 -15.75
N LYS A 506 24.27 -10.60 -15.07
CA LYS A 506 23.60 -11.77 -14.49
C LYS A 506 22.63 -11.38 -13.39
N VAL A 507 22.99 -10.44 -12.52
CA VAL A 507 22.08 -9.94 -11.47
C VAL A 507 20.90 -9.21 -12.11
N VAL A 508 21.16 -8.31 -13.06
CA VAL A 508 20.12 -7.57 -13.80
C VAL A 508 19.13 -8.53 -14.46
N ALA A 509 19.61 -9.58 -15.13
CA ALA A 509 18.75 -10.56 -15.78
C ALA A 509 17.75 -11.26 -14.85
N ARG A 510 18.12 -11.44 -13.58
CA ARG A 510 17.28 -12.08 -12.54
C ARG A 510 16.27 -11.12 -11.95
N LEU A 511 16.69 -9.87 -11.70
CA LEU A 511 15.78 -8.79 -11.29
C LEU A 511 14.71 -8.56 -12.35
N ASP A 512 15.12 -8.54 -13.63
CA ASP A 512 14.23 -8.39 -14.78
C ASP A 512 13.24 -9.56 -14.91
N SER A 513 13.72 -10.79 -14.76
CA SER A 513 12.85 -11.98 -14.82
C SER A 513 11.86 -12.03 -13.65
N LEU A 514 12.27 -11.58 -12.47
CA LEU A 514 11.36 -11.46 -11.33
C LEU A 514 10.30 -10.38 -11.57
N LEU A 515 10.71 -9.21 -12.07
CA LEU A 515 9.78 -8.14 -12.45
C LEU A 515 8.83 -8.59 -13.56
N PHE A 516 9.29 -9.43 -14.49
CA PHE A 516 8.46 -10.00 -15.54
C PHE A 516 7.31 -10.83 -14.99
N VAL A 517 7.52 -11.62 -13.93
CA VAL A 517 6.42 -12.28 -13.21
C VAL A 517 5.51 -11.25 -12.55
N LEU A 518 6.10 -10.34 -11.78
CA LEU A 518 5.38 -9.43 -10.90
C LEU A 518 4.52 -8.40 -11.64
N LYS A 519 4.91 -7.96 -12.84
CA LYS A 519 4.14 -6.97 -13.63
C LYS A 519 2.76 -7.42 -14.06
N SER A 520 2.47 -8.72 -13.94
CA SER A 520 1.21 -9.35 -14.35
C SER A 520 0.83 -10.51 -13.43
N CYS A 521 1.31 -10.51 -12.19
CA CYS A 521 1.07 -11.59 -11.25
C CYS A 521 -0.40 -11.61 -10.80
N LYS A 522 -0.92 -12.77 -10.41
CA LYS A 522 -2.23 -12.89 -9.76
C LYS A 522 -2.17 -13.83 -8.58
N ALA A 523 -2.90 -13.47 -7.54
CA ALA A 523 -3.06 -14.23 -6.32
C ALA A 523 -1.69 -14.65 -5.74
N GLN A 524 -1.53 -15.94 -5.44
CA GLN A 524 -0.29 -16.49 -4.88
C GLN A 524 0.95 -16.26 -5.77
N THR A 525 0.80 -16.03 -7.08
CA THR A 525 1.94 -15.67 -7.95
C THR A 525 2.58 -14.34 -7.50
N CYS A 526 1.79 -13.42 -6.95
CA CYS A 526 2.29 -12.14 -6.45
C CYS A 526 3.11 -12.29 -5.16
N THR A 527 2.83 -13.30 -4.33
CA THR A 527 3.57 -13.56 -3.08
C THR A 527 4.64 -14.64 -3.25
N ARG A 528 4.56 -15.47 -4.29
CA ARG A 528 5.46 -16.58 -4.61
C ARG A 528 6.01 -16.52 -6.05
N PRO A 529 6.56 -15.38 -6.51
CA PRO A 529 7.02 -15.25 -7.89
C PRO A 529 8.19 -16.17 -8.24
N TRP A 530 9.05 -16.50 -7.26
CA TRP A 530 10.14 -17.47 -7.46
C TRP A 530 9.62 -18.87 -7.74
N GLN A 531 8.51 -19.27 -7.11
CA GLN A 531 7.86 -20.55 -7.40
C GLN A 531 7.24 -20.57 -8.80
N ALA A 532 6.79 -19.41 -9.32
CA ALA A 532 6.31 -19.31 -10.69
C ALA A 532 7.44 -19.47 -11.72
N LEU A 533 8.64 -18.97 -11.41
CA LEU A 533 9.85 -19.18 -12.24
C LEU A 533 10.46 -20.58 -12.06
N HIS A 534 10.39 -21.13 -10.85
CA HIS A 534 10.97 -22.43 -10.46
C HIS A 534 9.96 -23.28 -9.69
N PRO A 535 9.03 -23.96 -10.40
CA PRO A 535 7.95 -24.73 -9.77
C PRO A 535 8.40 -25.89 -8.88
N ALA A 536 9.62 -26.39 -9.09
CA ALA A 536 10.24 -27.42 -8.25
C ALA A 536 10.59 -26.93 -6.83
N GLY A 537 10.50 -25.62 -6.56
CA GLY A 537 10.72 -25.04 -5.23
C GLY A 537 12.19 -24.97 -4.80
N ASN A 538 13.13 -25.18 -5.73
CA ASN A 538 14.57 -25.13 -5.52
C ASN A 538 15.17 -23.71 -5.56
N VAL A 539 14.34 -22.70 -5.83
CA VAL A 539 14.68 -21.26 -5.76
C VAL A 539 13.57 -20.58 -4.98
N GLN A 540 13.92 -19.99 -3.83
CA GLN A 540 12.95 -19.31 -2.95
C GLN A 540 13.21 -17.80 -2.84
N ASN A 541 14.39 -17.36 -3.26
CA ASN A 541 14.84 -15.97 -3.17
C ASN A 541 15.90 -15.66 -4.25
N LEU A 542 16.31 -14.40 -4.34
CA LEU A 542 17.34 -13.95 -5.27
C LEU A 542 18.68 -14.65 -5.02
N HIS A 543 19.05 -14.92 -3.77
CA HIS A 543 20.30 -15.64 -3.47
C HIS A 543 20.35 -17.02 -4.14
N ASP A 544 19.27 -17.80 -4.05
CA ASP A 544 19.18 -19.10 -4.72
C ASP A 544 19.21 -18.96 -6.25
N ALA A 545 18.58 -17.91 -6.79
CA ALA A 545 18.51 -17.62 -8.22
C ALA A 545 19.88 -17.27 -8.82
N LEU A 546 20.85 -16.82 -8.01
CA LEU A 546 22.21 -16.48 -8.46
C LEU A 546 23.08 -17.70 -8.77
N ALA A 547 22.64 -18.93 -8.46
CA ALA A 547 23.38 -20.13 -8.81
C ALA A 547 23.64 -20.20 -10.34
N SER A 548 24.90 -20.45 -10.73
CA SER A 548 25.33 -20.42 -12.14
C SER A 548 24.62 -21.44 -13.03
N ARG A 549 24.09 -22.52 -12.46
CA ARG A 549 23.25 -23.50 -13.17
C ARG A 549 21.98 -22.89 -13.79
N PHE A 550 21.56 -21.71 -13.35
CA PHE A 550 20.41 -20.98 -13.87
C PHE A 550 20.78 -19.84 -14.83
N ASP A 551 22.07 -19.66 -15.16
CA ASP A 551 22.53 -18.56 -16.00
C ASP A 551 21.82 -18.53 -17.36
N ASP A 552 21.82 -19.65 -18.09
CA ASP A 552 21.21 -19.74 -19.41
C ASP A 552 19.70 -19.48 -19.36
N PHE A 553 19.03 -19.96 -18.32
CA PHE A 553 17.60 -19.73 -18.10
C PHE A 553 17.30 -18.22 -18.03
N TYR A 554 17.98 -17.50 -17.13
CA TYR A 554 17.72 -16.07 -16.92
C TYR A 554 18.26 -15.17 -18.04
N VAL A 555 19.39 -15.54 -18.65
CA VAL A 555 20.06 -14.68 -19.64
C VAL A 555 19.49 -14.90 -21.04
N ALA A 556 19.28 -16.16 -21.44
CA ALA A 556 18.95 -16.52 -22.82
C ALA A 556 17.48 -16.94 -23.01
N GLU A 557 16.85 -17.59 -22.03
CA GLU A 557 15.50 -18.15 -22.19
C GLU A 557 14.38 -17.17 -21.77
N GLN A 558 14.62 -16.35 -20.74
CA GLN A 558 13.60 -15.42 -20.23
C GLN A 558 13.33 -14.22 -21.16
N LYS A 559 12.05 -13.87 -21.26
CA LYS A 559 11.63 -12.61 -21.91
C LYS A 559 11.99 -11.42 -21.03
N ARG A 560 12.34 -10.31 -21.69
CA ARG A 560 12.64 -9.04 -21.02
C ARG A 560 11.39 -8.20 -20.83
N VAL A 561 11.32 -7.52 -19.69
CA VAL A 561 10.28 -6.50 -19.46
C VAL A 561 10.51 -5.36 -20.44
N ARG A 562 9.47 -5.00 -21.16
CA ARG A 562 9.45 -3.88 -22.10
C ARG A 562 8.02 -3.45 -22.34
N TYR A 563 7.84 -2.21 -22.75
CA TYR A 563 6.57 -1.67 -23.21
C TYR A 563 6.59 -1.52 -24.73
N ASP A 564 5.42 -1.75 -25.33
CA ASP A 564 5.22 -1.46 -26.75
C ASP A 564 4.82 0.01 -26.96
N ARG A 565 4.20 0.65 -25.95
CA ARG A 565 3.84 2.07 -25.95
C ARG A 565 3.58 2.61 -24.54
N CYS A 566 3.69 3.92 -24.37
CA CYS A 566 3.27 4.64 -23.16
C CYS A 566 1.77 4.95 -23.23
N GLU A 567 1.03 4.56 -22.19
CA GLU A 567 -0.42 4.80 -22.08
C GLU A 567 -0.77 5.47 -20.75
N LEU A 568 -1.93 6.15 -20.74
CA LEU A 568 -2.46 6.85 -19.57
C LEU A 568 -3.01 5.93 -18.47
N GLY A 569 -3.24 4.66 -18.78
CA GLY A 569 -3.70 3.65 -17.83
C GLY A 569 -3.30 2.25 -18.26
N TYR A 570 -3.74 1.24 -17.51
CA TYR A 570 -3.40 -0.14 -17.80
C TYR A 570 -4.14 -0.68 -19.02
N LEU A 571 -3.41 -0.86 -20.12
CA LEU A 571 -3.86 -1.51 -21.35
C LEU A 571 -2.93 -2.69 -21.64
N VAL A 572 -3.43 -3.92 -21.54
CA VAL A 572 -2.62 -5.15 -21.62
C VAL A 572 -1.77 -5.23 -22.89
N ASP A 573 -2.28 -4.73 -24.01
CA ASP A 573 -1.60 -4.74 -25.30
C ASP A 573 -0.56 -3.61 -25.47
N ALA A 574 -0.45 -2.68 -24.52
CA ALA A 574 0.62 -1.69 -24.44
C ALA A 574 1.81 -2.17 -23.60
N GLU A 575 1.55 -3.10 -22.68
CA GLU A 575 2.47 -3.55 -21.64
C GLU A 575 3.55 -4.52 -22.13
N GLY A 576 3.60 -4.83 -23.44
CA GLY A 576 4.51 -5.79 -24.01
C GLY A 576 4.30 -7.21 -23.45
N PRO A 577 5.37 -8.02 -23.32
CA PRO A 577 5.26 -9.40 -22.82
C PRO A 577 4.57 -9.48 -21.45
N GLN A 578 3.64 -10.44 -21.31
CA GLN A 578 2.96 -10.78 -20.05
C GLN A 578 3.39 -12.17 -19.58
N PHE A 579 3.63 -12.36 -18.28
CA PHE A 579 4.10 -13.64 -17.77
C PHE A 579 3.09 -14.77 -18.01
N GLU A 580 1.80 -14.52 -17.77
CA GLU A 580 0.73 -15.51 -17.92
C GLU A 580 0.64 -16.09 -19.34
N THR A 581 0.99 -15.31 -20.37
CA THR A 581 0.87 -15.72 -21.77
C THR A 581 2.21 -16.00 -22.46
N HIS A 582 3.29 -15.36 -22.01
CA HIS A 582 4.61 -15.42 -22.65
C HIS A 582 5.70 -16.01 -21.75
N GLY A 583 5.53 -15.95 -20.42
CA GLY A 583 6.50 -16.46 -19.45
C GLY A 583 6.30 -17.93 -19.11
N LEU A 584 5.08 -18.44 -19.29
CA LEU A 584 4.77 -19.87 -19.27
C LEU A 584 5.03 -20.55 -20.61
N VAL A 585 5.91 -20.01 -21.46
CA VAL A 585 6.32 -20.65 -22.72
C VAL A 585 7.73 -21.19 -22.57
N TYR A 586 7.85 -22.49 -22.77
CA TYR A 586 8.91 -23.35 -22.28
C TYR A 586 9.98 -23.64 -23.34
N ARG A 587 11.12 -24.20 -22.90
CA ARG A 587 12.19 -24.76 -23.73
C ARG A 587 11.61 -25.63 -24.85
N HIS A 588 11.89 -25.29 -26.11
CA HIS A 588 11.36 -25.99 -27.30
C HIS A 588 9.82 -26.03 -27.44
N GLY A 589 9.07 -25.15 -26.76
CA GLY A 589 7.63 -25.02 -26.97
C GLY A 589 6.73 -26.05 -26.27
N ALA A 590 7.26 -26.88 -25.36
CA ALA A 590 6.52 -27.94 -24.66
C ALA A 590 6.28 -27.60 -23.18
N ARG A 591 5.07 -27.81 -22.64
CA ARG A 591 4.70 -27.32 -21.30
C ARG A 591 5.33 -28.12 -20.16
N TRP A 592 5.81 -27.51 -19.06
CA TRP A 592 6.49 -28.22 -17.95
C TRP A 592 5.65 -29.37 -17.32
N ASP A 593 4.31 -29.35 -17.41
CA ASP A 593 3.45 -30.48 -17.01
C ASP A 593 3.66 -31.75 -17.86
N GLU A 594 4.32 -31.60 -19.01
CA GLU A 594 4.77 -32.67 -19.90
C GLU A 594 6.19 -33.17 -19.56
N TRP A 595 6.86 -32.62 -18.53
CA TRP A 595 8.28 -32.88 -18.19
C TRP A 595 8.52 -33.40 -16.76
N ALA A 596 7.46 -33.75 -16.03
CA ALA A 596 7.54 -34.33 -14.68
C ALA A 596 8.19 -35.73 -14.66
#